data_AF-A0A969DPG9-F1
#
_entry.id   AF-A0A969DPG9-F1
#
_cell.length_a   1.000
_cell.length_b   1.000
_cell.length_c   1.000
_cell.angle_alpha   90.00
_cell.angle_beta   90.00
_cell.angle_gamma   90.00
#
_symmetry.space_group_name_H-M   'P 1'
#
loop_
_entity.id
_entity.type
_entity.pdbx_description
1 polymer ?
#
loop_
_entity_poly.entity_id
_entity_poly.type
_entity_poly.pdbx_seq_one_letter_code
_entity_poly.pdbx_strand_id
1 'polypeptide(L)'
;MVCGLFHVFGVLWNYVGSLFVALGYVAFIMMLCRVRKLSLLAKVGKMAFTNYILMTLIGTTIFYGHGFGLFGTMERSGQLLVVVCIWVVIMVFSHLWQTRYYFGPIEWLWRYLTYGNKPVNRR
;
A
#
# COMPACT_ATOMS: atom_id res chain seq x y z
N MET A 1 -8.17 -38.33 -20.89
CA MET A 1 -6.71 -38.20 -20.70
C MET A 1 -6.13 -36.94 -21.37
N VAL A 2 -6.66 -36.48 -22.51
CA VAL A 2 -6.14 -35.31 -23.27
C VAL A 2 -6.37 -33.93 -22.60
N CYS A 3 -7.51 -33.71 -21.92
CA CYS A 3 -7.77 -32.44 -21.21
C CYS A 3 -6.79 -32.16 -20.05
N GLY A 4 -6.32 -33.20 -19.34
CA GLY A 4 -5.37 -33.02 -18.24
C GLY A 4 -3.99 -32.60 -18.74
N LEU A 5 -3.56 -33.09 -19.90
CA LEU A 5 -2.27 -32.75 -20.50
C LEU A 5 -2.22 -31.29 -20.96
N PHE A 6 -3.28 -30.78 -21.59
CA PHE A 6 -3.39 -29.37 -21.98
C PHE A 6 -3.40 -28.42 -20.79
N HIS A 7 -4.06 -28.82 -19.68
CA HIS A 7 -4.08 -28.02 -18.45
C HIS A 7 -2.69 -27.98 -17.78
N VAL A 8 -1.99 -29.12 -17.73
CA VAL A 8 -0.62 -29.21 -17.19
C VAL A 8 0.37 -28.41 -18.05
N PHE A 9 0.31 -28.54 -19.38
CA PHE A 9 1.14 -27.75 -20.28
C PHE A 9 0.87 -26.24 -20.13
N GLY A 10 -0.39 -25.81 -20.12
CA GLY A 10 -0.76 -24.40 -19.95
C GLY A 10 -0.30 -23.81 -18.61
N VAL A 11 -0.40 -24.58 -17.53
CA VAL A 11 0.08 -24.18 -16.20
C VAL A 11 1.62 -24.08 -16.17
N LEU A 12 2.33 -25.00 -16.83
CA LEU A 12 3.80 -24.95 -16.93
C LEU A 12 4.28 -23.69 -17.65
N TRP A 13 3.65 -23.35 -18.79
CA TRP A 13 3.94 -22.14 -19.54
C TRP A 13 3.61 -20.87 -18.73
N ASN A 14 2.54 -20.88 -17.92
CA ASN A 14 2.20 -19.77 -17.04
C ASN A 14 3.24 -19.57 -15.92
N TYR A 15 3.74 -20.64 -15.30
CA TYR A 15 4.80 -20.54 -14.28
C TYR A 15 6.11 -20.01 -14.84
N VAL A 16 6.52 -20.49 -16.02
CA VAL A 16 7.74 -20.00 -16.67
C VAL A 16 7.55 -18.54 -17.11
N GLY A 17 6.40 -18.21 -17.72
CA GLY A 17 6.09 -16.84 -18.14
C GLY A 17 6.00 -15.85 -16.99
N SER A 18 5.37 -16.24 -15.87
CA SER A 18 5.23 -15.38 -14.68
C SER A 18 6.56 -15.05 -14.02
N LEU A 19 7.54 -15.97 -14.04
CA LEU A 19 8.91 -15.69 -13.59
C LEU A 19 9.57 -14.58 -14.42
N PHE A 20 9.51 -14.68 -15.75
CA PHE A 20 10.08 -13.64 -16.63
C PHE A 20 9.37 -12.31 -16.48
N VAL A 21 8.04 -12.32 -16.36
CA VAL A 21 7.24 -11.12 -16.13
C VAL A 21 7.60 -10.48 -14.78
N ALA A 22 7.75 -11.27 -13.72
CA ALA A 22 8.17 -10.78 -12.41
C ALA A 22 9.56 -10.14 -12.46
N LEU A 23 10.53 -10.79 -13.11
CA LEU A 23 11.87 -10.22 -13.32
C LEU A 23 11.82 -8.93 -14.14
N GLY A 24 10.97 -8.88 -15.17
CA GLY A 24 10.73 -7.68 -15.98
C GLY A 24 10.19 -6.53 -15.14
N TYR A 25 9.19 -6.78 -14.29
CA TYR A 25 8.68 -5.76 -13.35
C TYR A 25 9.75 -5.29 -12.36
N VAL A 26 10.53 -6.20 -11.78
CA VAL A 26 11.62 -5.85 -10.86
C VAL A 26 12.67 -4.98 -11.56
N ALA A 27 13.13 -5.39 -12.74
CA ALA A 27 14.10 -4.63 -13.52
C ALA A 27 13.56 -3.23 -13.88
N PHE A 28 12.30 -3.15 -14.28
CA PHE A 28 11.63 -1.89 -14.60
C PHE A 28 11.53 -0.95 -13.39
N ILE A 29 11.11 -1.46 -12.23
CA ILE A 29 11.02 -0.69 -10.99
C ILE A 29 12.42 -0.21 -10.56
N MET A 30 13.43 -1.09 -10.61
CA MET A 30 14.81 -0.75 -10.27
C MET A 30 15.38 0.33 -11.19
N MET A 31 15.08 0.27 -12.49
CA MET A 31 15.44 1.31 -13.46
C MET A 31 14.75 2.63 -13.15
N LEU A 32 13.45 2.62 -12.85
CA LEU A 32 12.70 3.82 -12.46
C LEU A 32 13.26 4.47 -11.19
N CYS A 33 13.64 3.67 -10.20
CA CYS A 33 14.29 4.15 -8.97
C CYS A 33 15.64 4.83 -9.23
N ARG A 34 16.37 4.44 -10.28
CA ARG A 34 17.63 5.10 -10.67
C ARG A 34 17.41 6.43 -11.38
N VAL A 35 16.43 6.50 -12.29
CA VAL A 35 16.24 7.67 -13.16
C VAL A 35 15.43 8.79 -12.48
N ARG A 36 14.51 8.44 -11.58
CA ARG A 36 13.63 9.42 -10.91
C ARG A 36 13.92 9.53 -9.42
N LYS A 37 14.04 10.76 -8.94
CA LYS A 37 14.01 11.06 -7.50
C LYS A 37 12.59 10.81 -6.98
N LEU A 38 12.30 9.59 -6.53
CA LEU A 38 11.03 9.17 -5.93
C LEU A 38 10.82 9.75 -4.51
N SER A 39 11.31 10.96 -4.25
CA SER A 39 11.35 11.59 -2.92
C SER A 39 9.95 11.77 -2.30
N LEU A 40 8.93 11.99 -3.13
CA LEU A 40 7.54 12.08 -2.67
C LEU A 40 7.02 10.73 -2.19
N LEU A 41 7.23 9.67 -2.99
CA LEU A 41 6.85 8.29 -2.65
C LEU A 41 7.67 7.77 -1.47
N ALA A 42 8.93 8.19 -1.33
CA ALA A 42 9.76 7.84 -0.19
C ALA A 42 9.19 8.38 1.13
N LYS A 43 8.56 9.56 1.13
CA LYS A 43 7.88 10.10 2.33
C LYS A 43 6.69 9.25 2.74
N VAL A 44 5.88 8.81 1.77
CA VAL A 44 4.73 7.92 2.00
C VAL A 44 5.21 6.54 2.46
N GLY A 45 6.26 6.00 1.85
CA GLY A 45 6.86 4.71 2.19
C GLY A 45 7.47 4.66 3.59
N LYS A 46 8.03 5.78 4.08
CA LYS A 46 8.49 5.90 5.47
C LYS A 46 7.37 5.74 6.49
N MET A 47 6.11 5.89 6.09
CA MET A 47 4.90 5.78 6.91
C MET A 47 4.01 4.60 6.50
N ALA A 48 4.58 3.57 5.86
CA ALA A 48 3.79 2.49 5.28
C ALA A 48 2.84 1.83 6.29
N PHE A 49 3.29 1.60 7.53
CA PHE A 49 2.48 0.96 8.55
C PHE A 49 1.35 1.87 9.05
N THR A 50 1.67 3.14 9.35
CA THR A 50 0.66 4.13 9.72
C THR A 50 -0.39 4.28 8.62
N ASN A 51 0.05 4.40 7.36
CA ASN A 51 -0.84 4.59 6.22
C ASN A 51 -1.73 3.39 5.96
N TYR A 52 -1.22 2.18 6.16
CA TYR A 52 -2.02 0.96 6.07
C TYR A 52 -3.14 0.93 7.10
N ILE A 53 -2.83 1.23 8.36
CA ILE A 53 -3.83 1.28 9.44
C ILE A 53 -4.83 2.40 9.20
N LEU A 54 -4.37 3.59 8.80
CA LEU A 54 -5.23 4.75 8.53
C LEU A 54 -6.18 4.48 7.37
N MET A 55 -5.70 3.85 6.28
CA MET A 55 -6.55 3.43 5.16
C MET A 55 -7.59 2.41 5.61
N THR A 56 -7.18 1.42 6.39
CA THR A 56 -8.08 0.38 6.91
C THR A 56 -9.15 1.00 7.80
N LEU A 57 -8.77 1.89 8.71
CA LEU A 57 -9.69 2.55 9.64
C LEU A 57 -10.68 3.44 8.89
N ILE A 58 -10.22 4.25 7.93
CA ILE A 58 -11.11 5.08 7.10
C ILE A 58 -12.05 4.19 6.26
N GLY A 59 -11.51 3.12 5.64
CA GLY A 59 -12.30 2.20 4.84
C GLY A 59 -13.37 1.48 5.64
N THR A 60 -13.03 0.96 6.83
CA THR A 60 -14.02 0.32 7.71
C THR A 60 -15.00 1.33 8.27
N THR A 61 -14.59 2.55 8.62
CA THR A 61 -15.55 3.60 9.05
C THR A 61 -16.54 3.96 7.94
N ILE A 62 -16.12 4.03 6.67
CA ILE A 62 -17.00 4.40 5.56
C ILE A 62 -17.94 3.24 5.19
N PHE A 63 -17.40 2.02 5.06
CA PHE A 63 -18.15 0.88 4.53
C PHE A 63 -18.81 0.04 5.63
N TYR A 64 -18.11 -0.23 6.74
CA TYR A 64 -18.68 -1.05 7.81
C TYR A 64 -19.65 -0.23 8.69
N GLY A 65 -20.64 -0.92 9.27
CA GLY A 65 -21.78 -0.35 9.99
C GLY A 65 -21.48 0.46 11.26
N HIS A 66 -20.21 0.75 11.57
CA HIS A 66 -19.83 1.74 12.60
C HIS A 66 -19.85 3.19 12.08
N GLY A 67 -20.03 3.43 10.77
CA GLY A 67 -20.17 4.77 10.18
C GLY A 67 -21.31 4.88 9.16
N PHE A 68 -21.00 5.05 7.87
CA PHE A 68 -22.03 5.33 6.84
C PHE A 68 -22.75 4.09 6.29
N GLY A 69 -22.27 2.88 6.57
CA GLY A 69 -22.95 1.64 6.19
C GLY A 69 -23.13 1.44 4.67
N LEU A 70 -22.25 2.04 3.86
CA LEU A 70 -22.32 2.02 2.39
C LEU A 70 -21.90 0.66 1.76
N PHE A 71 -21.76 -0.38 2.59
CA PHE A 71 -21.37 -1.70 2.13
C PHE A 71 -22.45 -2.31 1.22
N GLY A 72 -22.09 -2.60 -0.03
CA GLY A 72 -22.97 -3.24 -1.01
C GLY A 72 -24.01 -2.32 -1.65
N THR A 73 -24.06 -1.04 -1.29
CA THR A 73 -25.03 -0.07 -1.86
C THR A 73 -24.40 0.84 -2.92
N MET A 74 -23.08 0.98 -2.93
CA MET A 74 -22.37 1.87 -3.84
C MET A 74 -21.99 1.17 -5.15
N GLU A 75 -22.21 1.85 -6.28
CA GLU A 75 -21.75 1.37 -7.57
C GLU A 75 -20.21 1.44 -7.68
N ARG A 76 -19.63 0.61 -8.55
CA ARG A 76 -18.17 0.44 -8.69
C ARG A 76 -17.45 1.76 -9.01
N SER A 77 -18.11 2.62 -9.77
CA SER A 77 -17.65 3.98 -10.12
C SER A 77 -17.53 4.89 -8.88
N GLY A 78 -18.56 4.88 -8.02
CA GLY A 78 -18.56 5.62 -6.75
C GLY A 78 -17.50 5.12 -5.78
N GLN A 79 -17.29 3.81 -5.71
CA GLN A 79 -16.25 3.22 -4.86
C GLN A 79 -14.83 3.65 -5.29
N LEU A 80 -14.57 3.75 -6.60
CA LEU A 80 -13.28 4.26 -7.10
C LEU A 80 -13.03 5.70 -6.66
N LEU A 81 -14.05 6.55 -6.71
CA LEU A 81 -13.94 7.94 -6.25
C LEU A 81 -13.60 8.00 -4.75
N VAL A 82 -14.26 7.18 -3.93
CA VAL A 82 -13.97 7.09 -2.49
C VAL A 82 -12.51 6.68 -2.26
N VAL A 83 -12.01 5.66 -2.95
CA VAL A 83 -10.61 5.20 -2.82
C VAL A 83 -9.63 6.33 -3.19
N VAL A 84 -9.89 7.05 -4.28
CA VAL A 84 -9.05 8.18 -4.70
C VAL A 84 -9.06 9.29 -3.63
N CYS A 85 -10.21 9.62 -3.07
CA CYS A 85 -10.31 10.59 -1.97
C CYS A 85 -9.51 10.15 -0.74
N ILE A 86 -9.62 8.89 -0.33
CA ILE A 86 -8.86 8.33 0.79
C ILE A 86 -7.35 8.45 0.52
N TRP A 87 -6.91 8.11 -0.68
CA TRP A 87 -5.50 8.23 -1.07
C TRP A 87 -4.98 9.67 -0.99
N VAL A 88 -5.76 10.65 -1.46
CA VAL A 88 -5.39 12.06 -1.37
C VAL A 88 -5.24 12.48 0.09
N VAL A 89 -6.19 12.12 0.96
CA VAL A 89 -6.13 12.41 2.40
C VAL A 89 -4.89 11.80 3.04
N ILE A 90 -4.59 10.53 2.76
CA ILE A 90 -3.41 9.83 3.29
C ILE A 90 -2.11 10.49 2.81
N MET A 91 -2.03 10.86 1.53
CA MET A 91 -0.83 11.49 0.97
C MET A 91 -0.58 12.86 1.59
N VAL A 92 -1.62 13.68 1.75
CA VAL A 92 -1.53 15.00 2.40
C VAL A 92 -1.13 14.84 3.87
N PHE A 93 -1.78 13.94 4.60
CA PHE A 93 -1.46 13.65 6.00
C PHE A 93 -0.01 13.19 6.17
N SER A 94 0.44 12.25 5.34
CA SER A 94 1.82 11.75 5.34
C SER A 94 2.82 12.87 5.07
N HIS A 95 2.51 13.76 4.12
CA HIS A 95 3.39 14.87 3.77
C HIS A 95 3.51 15.86 4.92
N LEU A 96 2.38 16.29 5.48
CA LEU A 96 2.32 17.23 6.60
C LEU A 96 3.05 16.67 7.82
N TRP A 97 2.84 15.39 8.15
CA TRP A 97 3.49 14.77 9.30
C TRP A 97 5.02 14.67 9.12
N GLN A 98 5.48 14.29 7.92
CA GLN A 98 6.92 14.20 7.60
C GLN A 98 7.64 15.56 7.65
N THR A 99 6.93 16.69 7.70
CA THR A 99 7.56 18.00 7.94
C THR A 99 8.06 18.14 9.38
N ARG A 100 7.41 17.47 10.33
CA ARG A 100 7.67 17.62 11.78
C ARG A 100 8.28 16.39 12.43
N TYR A 101 8.11 15.20 11.84
CA TYR A 101 8.58 13.94 12.42
C TYR A 101 9.33 13.06 11.40
N TYR A 102 10.21 12.18 11.89
CA TYR A 102 10.98 11.24 11.06
C TYR A 102 10.18 9.96 10.73
N PHE A 103 9.39 9.47 11.68
CA PHE A 103 8.62 8.23 11.62
C PHE A 103 7.12 8.53 11.72
N GLY A 104 6.31 7.65 11.14
CA GLY A 104 4.88 7.63 11.40
C GLY A 104 4.57 7.37 12.88
N PRO A 105 3.43 7.85 13.39
CA PRO A 105 3.03 7.67 14.78
C PRO A 105 3.00 6.20 15.19
N ILE A 106 2.52 5.32 14.30
CA ILE A 106 2.41 3.89 14.60
C ILE A 106 3.77 3.21 14.48
N GLU A 107 4.61 3.54 13.50
CA GLU A 107 5.97 2.99 13.45
C GLU A 107 6.80 3.39 14.67
N TRP A 108 6.62 4.63 15.14
CA TRP A 108 7.28 5.11 16.34
C TRP A 108 6.84 4.31 17.57
N LEU A 109 5.53 4.10 17.74
CA LEU A 109 4.98 3.28 18.81
C LEU A 109 5.47 1.83 18.72
N TRP A 110 5.50 1.27 17.51
CA TRP A 110 5.98 -0.09 17.26
C TRP A 110 7.45 -0.26 17.63
N ARG A 111 8.30 0.71 17.26
CA ARG A 111 9.72 0.72 17.66
C ARG A 111 9.88 0.84 19.17
N TYR A 112 9.07 1.67 19.82
CA TYR A 112 9.09 1.79 21.27
C TYR A 112 8.73 0.45 21.95
N LEU A 113 7.69 -0.23 21.46
CA LEU A 113 7.27 -1.53 22.00
C LEU A 113 8.30 -2.65 21.73
N THR A 114 8.94 -2.65 20.56
CA THR A 114 9.87 -3.71 20.16
C THR A 114 11.24 -3.56 20.84
N TYR A 115 11.76 -2.34 20.92
CA TYR A 115 13.12 -2.10 21.43
C TYR A 115 13.16 -1.62 22.89
N GLY A 116 12.00 -1.32 23.49
CA GLY A 116 11.88 -0.79 24.86
C GLY A 116 12.44 0.64 25.05
N ASN A 117 13.15 1.18 24.06
CA ASN A 117 13.77 2.49 24.10
C ASN A 117 12.92 3.49 23.30
N LYS A 118 12.62 4.65 23.89
CA LYS A 118 11.81 5.70 23.27
C LYS A 118 12.59 6.34 22.11
N PRO A 119 12.22 6.11 20.84
CA PRO A 119 12.94 6.70 19.71
C PRO A 119 12.71 8.21 19.68
N VAL A 120 13.72 9.01 19.34
CA VAL A 120 13.51 10.45 19.08
C VAL A 120 12.80 10.59 17.74
N ASN A 121 11.60 11.18 17.73
CA ASN A 121 10.79 11.30 16.51
C ASN A 121 10.70 12.72 15.95
N ARG A 122 11.13 13.74 16.71
CA ARG A 122 11.02 15.14 16.28
C ARG A 122 12.17 15.48 15.32
N ARG A 123 11.84 16.11 14.18
CA ARG A 123 12.84 16.69 13.27
C ARG A 123 13.51 17.92 13.86
#